data_AF-A0A1S3QVU8-F1
#
_entry.id   AF-A0A1S3QVU8-F1
#
_cell.length_a   1.000
_cell.length_b   1.000
_cell.length_c   1.000
_cell.angle_alpha   90.00
_cell.angle_beta   90.00
_cell.angle_gamma   90.00
#
_symmetry.space_group_name_H-M   'P 1'
#
loop_
_entity.id
_entity.type
_entity.pdbx_description
1 polymer ?
#
loop_
_entity_poly.entity_id
_entity_poly.type
_entity_poly.pdbx_seq_one_letter_code
_entity_poly.pdbx_strand_id
1 'polypeptide(L)'
;MCGTGDGGSSTSSDIGNGGTSSGGDRSTSSGGDRSTSSGGDRSTSSGGDRSTSSGGDRSRSSGGDRSRSSGGDRSTSSGGDRSTSSGGDRSTSSGGDRSTSSGGDRSTSSGGDRSTSSGDEASPNVRPSARPQPSGPFLPVDSCGEKPTVDNGDFISDSDRNRMALTFKCINYYKLVGPEQVMCHSDKTWSKLPICKAPCTIDKRTFYLLDLKKDMFVKEGESQTFLCKETDYWKKPFVADVRCLNGDVTTGSCTLGCKLDARRYYWLDLTQDMFLKDERQTLNCKQKDYWGRPLVANVQCQNGYLTSNSCYQLN
;
A
#
# COMPACT_ATOMS: atom_id res chain seq x y z
N MET A 1 -24.01 -59.00 -26.86
CA MET A 1 -22.68 -59.41 -26.40
C MET A 1 -21.92 -58.17 -26.03
N CYS A 2 -21.60 -57.99 -24.74
CA CYS A 2 -20.63 -57.01 -24.29
C CYS A 2 -19.25 -57.45 -24.80
N GLY A 3 -18.57 -56.57 -25.53
CA GLY A 3 -17.16 -56.71 -25.88
C GLY A 3 -16.42 -55.48 -25.39
N THR A 4 -15.77 -55.61 -24.24
CA THR A 4 -14.82 -54.64 -23.69
C THR A 4 -13.55 -54.66 -24.54
N GLY A 5 -13.22 -53.52 -25.14
CA GLY A 5 -11.92 -53.25 -25.76
C GLY A 5 -11.39 -51.93 -25.23
N ASP A 6 -10.48 -52.01 -24.25
CA ASP A 6 -9.70 -50.88 -23.75
C ASP A 6 -8.84 -50.31 -24.88
N GLY A 7 -9.14 -49.08 -25.29
CA GLY A 7 -8.44 -48.37 -26.36
C GLY A 7 -8.36 -46.88 -26.04
N GLY A 8 -7.15 -46.38 -25.78
CA GLY A 8 -6.89 -45.04 -25.29
C GLY A 8 -7.44 -43.91 -26.18
N SER A 9 -8.43 -43.20 -25.67
CA SER A 9 -9.10 -42.04 -26.27
C SER A 9 -8.22 -40.79 -26.27
N SER A 10 -7.14 -40.79 -27.05
CA SER A 10 -6.31 -39.60 -27.29
C SER A 10 -6.83 -38.84 -28.52
N THR A 11 -7.44 -37.68 -28.32
CA THR A 11 -8.00 -36.84 -29.40
C THR A 11 -7.15 -35.60 -29.64
N SER A 12 -6.73 -35.34 -30.88
CA SER A 12 -6.03 -34.11 -31.29
C SER A 12 -6.88 -33.34 -32.30
N SER A 13 -7.11 -32.04 -32.07
CA SER A 13 -7.97 -31.21 -32.93
C SER A 13 -7.33 -29.85 -33.20
N ASP A 14 -7.22 -29.48 -34.47
CA ASP A 14 -6.92 -28.11 -34.88
C ASP A 14 -8.22 -27.43 -35.28
N ILE A 15 -8.59 -26.40 -34.53
CA ILE A 15 -9.87 -25.70 -34.66
C ILE A 15 -9.61 -24.32 -35.25
N GLY A 16 -10.22 -24.04 -36.41
CA GLY A 16 -10.14 -22.74 -37.06
C GLY A 16 -10.74 -21.62 -36.22
N ASN A 17 -10.60 -20.37 -36.68
CA ASN A 17 -11.10 -19.20 -35.97
C ASN A 17 -12.63 -19.30 -35.72
N GLY A 18 -13.04 -19.17 -34.46
CA GLY A 18 -14.42 -19.36 -33.99
C GLY A 18 -14.79 -20.79 -33.60
N GLY A 19 -13.82 -21.72 -33.61
CA GLY A 19 -14.05 -23.14 -33.42
C GLY A 19 -14.22 -23.60 -31.97
N THR A 20 -15.05 -24.63 -31.78
CA THR A 20 -15.24 -25.35 -30.52
C THR A 20 -14.76 -26.80 -30.64
N SER A 21 -13.92 -27.28 -29.73
CA SER A 21 -13.54 -28.71 -29.66
C SER A 21 -13.85 -29.29 -28.29
N SER A 22 -14.33 -30.52 -28.29
CA SER A 22 -14.52 -31.34 -27.08
C SER A 22 -13.78 -32.64 -27.29
N GLY A 23 -12.74 -32.89 -26.49
CA GLY A 23 -11.93 -34.09 -26.57
C GLY A 23 -12.18 -35.07 -25.41
N GLY A 24 -11.71 -36.31 -25.58
CA GLY A 24 -11.85 -37.39 -24.59
C GLY A 24 -10.84 -37.32 -23.43
N ASP A 25 -10.63 -38.44 -22.75
CA ASP A 25 -9.78 -38.57 -21.54
C ASP A 25 -8.37 -37.99 -21.71
N ARG A 26 -7.82 -38.03 -22.94
CA ARG A 26 -6.59 -37.32 -23.33
C ARG A 26 -6.83 -36.45 -24.53
N SER A 27 -6.63 -35.14 -24.37
CA SER A 27 -6.97 -34.18 -25.43
C SER A 27 -5.88 -33.17 -25.68
N THR A 28 -5.57 -32.94 -26.96
CA THR A 28 -4.75 -31.80 -27.40
C THR A 28 -5.55 -30.96 -28.38
N SER A 29 -5.65 -29.67 -28.16
CA SER A 29 -6.38 -28.78 -29.07
C SER A 29 -5.63 -27.50 -29.35
N SER A 30 -5.48 -27.16 -30.64
CA SER A 30 -4.90 -25.90 -31.10
C SER A 30 -6.00 -25.07 -31.76
N GLY A 31 -6.25 -23.89 -31.25
CA GLY A 31 -7.31 -23.00 -31.70
C GLY A 31 -6.76 -21.74 -32.38
N GLY A 32 -7.47 -21.25 -33.40
CA GLY A 32 -7.23 -19.92 -33.99
C GLY A 32 -7.59 -18.76 -33.04
N ASP A 33 -7.62 -17.53 -33.57
CA ASP A 33 -7.76 -16.27 -32.81
C ASP A 33 -8.89 -16.26 -31.78
N ARG A 34 -9.98 -17.00 -32.04
CA ARG A 34 -11.08 -17.20 -31.10
C ARG A 34 -11.45 -18.68 -30.98
N SER A 35 -11.19 -19.30 -29.84
CA SER A 35 -11.36 -20.75 -29.70
C SER A 35 -11.88 -21.17 -28.34
N THR A 36 -12.67 -22.25 -28.31
CA THR A 36 -13.13 -22.88 -27.07
C THR A 36 -12.79 -24.37 -27.09
N SER A 37 -12.07 -24.83 -26.06
CA SER A 37 -11.62 -26.21 -25.96
C SER A 37 -12.04 -26.80 -24.60
N SER A 38 -12.65 -27.98 -24.64
CA SER A 38 -12.96 -28.76 -23.45
C SER A 38 -12.31 -30.13 -23.57
N GLY A 39 -11.53 -30.54 -22.57
CA GLY A 39 -10.89 -31.85 -22.58
C GLY A 39 -11.07 -32.61 -21.26
N GLY A 40 -10.90 -33.93 -21.31
CA GLY A 40 -11.03 -34.82 -20.15
C GLY A 40 -9.84 -34.75 -19.17
N ASP A 41 -9.59 -35.86 -18.48
CA ASP A 41 -8.65 -36.00 -17.35
C ASP A 41 -7.25 -35.43 -17.61
N ARG A 42 -6.75 -35.50 -18.85
CA ARG A 42 -5.47 -34.89 -19.22
C ARG A 42 -5.55 -34.12 -20.53
N SER A 43 -5.47 -32.79 -20.41
CA SER A 43 -5.76 -31.89 -21.52
C SER A 43 -4.66 -30.86 -21.75
N THR A 44 -4.29 -30.65 -23.00
CA THR A 44 -3.42 -29.55 -23.44
C THR A 44 -4.17 -28.70 -24.45
N SER A 45 -4.27 -27.39 -24.21
CA SER A 45 -4.99 -26.47 -25.10
C SER A 45 -4.15 -25.22 -25.36
N SER A 46 -3.99 -24.89 -26.64
CA SER A 46 -3.33 -23.67 -27.09
C SER A 46 -4.29 -22.88 -27.94
N GLY A 47 -4.61 -21.64 -27.58
CA GLY A 47 -5.50 -20.80 -28.36
C GLY A 47 -4.92 -19.40 -28.60
N GLY A 48 -5.45 -18.71 -29.61
CA GLY A 48 -5.05 -17.36 -29.97
C GLY A 48 -5.60 -16.27 -29.03
N ASP A 49 -5.80 -15.07 -29.57
CA ASP A 49 -6.11 -13.82 -28.85
C ASP A 49 -7.27 -13.93 -27.84
N ARG A 50 -8.27 -14.78 -28.11
CA ARG A 50 -9.42 -14.95 -27.22
C ARG A 50 -9.82 -16.42 -27.06
N SER A 51 -9.35 -17.01 -25.96
CA SER A 51 -9.42 -18.46 -25.77
C SER A 51 -10.12 -18.85 -24.47
N THR A 52 -10.96 -19.88 -24.51
CA THR A 52 -11.55 -20.50 -23.32
C THR A 52 -11.20 -21.98 -23.28
N SER A 53 -10.55 -22.41 -22.20
CA SER A 53 -10.07 -23.78 -22.05
C SER A 53 -10.57 -24.36 -20.72
N SER A 54 -11.19 -25.54 -20.78
CA SER A 54 -11.61 -26.29 -19.60
C SER A 54 -11.02 -27.69 -19.67
N GLY A 55 -10.25 -28.09 -18.65
CA GLY A 55 -9.68 -29.44 -18.58
C GLY A 55 -9.89 -30.10 -17.23
N GLY A 56 -9.75 -31.42 -17.19
CA GLY A 56 -9.88 -32.22 -15.97
C GLY A 56 -8.65 -32.16 -15.05
N ASP A 57 -8.37 -33.28 -14.36
CA ASP A 57 -7.38 -33.42 -13.29
C ASP A 57 -5.99 -32.87 -13.60
N ARG A 58 -5.53 -33.00 -14.86
CA ARG A 58 -4.21 -32.53 -15.30
C ARG A 58 -4.28 -31.71 -16.57
N SER A 59 -4.29 -30.39 -16.41
CA SER A 59 -4.57 -29.48 -17.51
C SER A 59 -3.43 -28.50 -17.77
N ARG A 60 -3.10 -28.29 -19.06
CA ARG A 60 -2.17 -27.26 -19.53
C ARG A 60 -2.86 -26.37 -20.55
N SER A 61 -2.97 -25.09 -20.25
CA SER A 61 -3.66 -24.12 -21.11
C SER A 61 -2.76 -22.93 -21.39
N SER A 62 -2.56 -22.62 -22.67
CA SER A 62 -1.90 -21.39 -23.13
C SER A 62 -2.86 -20.59 -23.99
N GLY A 63 -3.13 -19.34 -23.63
CA GLY A 63 -3.96 -18.46 -24.43
C GLY A 63 -3.34 -17.07 -24.62
N GLY A 64 -3.81 -16.33 -25.62
CA GLY A 64 -3.37 -14.97 -25.93
C GLY A 64 -3.99 -13.92 -25.01
N ASP A 65 -4.19 -12.71 -25.55
CA ASP A 65 -4.57 -11.48 -24.85
C ASP A 65 -5.77 -11.60 -23.89
N ARG A 66 -6.75 -12.44 -24.20
CA ARG A 66 -7.97 -12.63 -23.39
C ARG A 66 -8.29 -14.11 -23.19
N SER A 67 -7.81 -14.65 -22.07
CA SER A 67 -7.85 -16.09 -21.83
C SER A 67 -8.63 -16.47 -20.57
N ARG A 68 -9.46 -17.51 -20.66
CA ARG A 68 -10.12 -18.13 -19.51
C ARG A 68 -9.75 -19.59 -19.43
N SER A 69 -9.16 -19.99 -18.32
CA SER A 69 -8.69 -21.36 -18.10
C SER A 69 -9.25 -21.91 -16.80
N SER A 70 -9.87 -23.08 -16.86
CA SER A 70 -10.32 -23.83 -15.69
C SER A 70 -9.71 -25.23 -15.74
N GLY A 71 -9.03 -25.63 -14.67
CA GLY A 71 -8.44 -26.96 -14.57
C GLY A 71 -8.67 -27.58 -13.20
N GLY A 72 -8.54 -28.91 -13.12
CA GLY A 72 -8.68 -29.67 -11.88
C GLY A 72 -7.44 -29.61 -10.98
N ASP A 73 -7.21 -30.69 -10.23
CA ASP A 73 -6.23 -30.82 -9.14
C ASP A 73 -4.81 -30.36 -9.48
N ARG A 74 -4.37 -30.51 -10.72
CA ARG A 74 -3.02 -30.12 -11.15
C ARG A 74 -3.01 -29.38 -12.48
N SER A 75 -3.02 -28.06 -12.39
CA SER A 75 -3.26 -27.21 -13.56
C SER A 75 -2.13 -26.21 -13.80
N THR A 76 -1.77 -26.01 -15.07
CA THR A 76 -0.83 -24.96 -15.50
C THR A 76 -1.50 -24.09 -16.55
N SER A 77 -1.68 -22.81 -16.23
CA SER A 77 -2.36 -21.85 -17.11
C SER A 77 -1.45 -20.66 -17.38
N SER A 78 -1.30 -20.31 -18.66
CA SER A 78 -0.58 -19.12 -19.10
C SER A 78 -1.47 -18.31 -20.02
N GLY A 79 -1.70 -17.04 -19.68
CA GLY A 79 -2.51 -16.14 -20.48
C GLY A 79 -1.87 -14.77 -20.65
N GLY A 80 -2.34 -14.01 -21.63
CA GLY A 80 -1.90 -12.64 -21.91
C GLY A 80 -2.54 -11.58 -21.00
N ASP A 81 -2.72 -10.38 -21.53
CA ASP A 81 -3.09 -9.14 -20.82
C ASP A 81 -4.31 -9.24 -19.90
N ARG A 82 -5.32 -10.05 -20.24
CA ARG A 82 -6.52 -10.27 -19.42
C ARG A 82 -6.83 -11.74 -19.28
N SER A 83 -6.42 -12.30 -18.15
CA SER A 83 -6.49 -13.74 -17.93
C SER A 83 -7.29 -14.09 -16.67
N THR A 84 -8.15 -15.10 -16.76
CA THR A 84 -8.82 -15.67 -15.59
C THR A 84 -8.46 -17.15 -15.51
N SER A 85 -7.82 -17.55 -14.42
CA SER A 85 -7.37 -18.92 -14.20
C SER A 85 -7.95 -19.46 -12.90
N SER A 86 -8.59 -20.62 -12.96
CA SER A 86 -9.06 -21.33 -11.78
C SER A 86 -8.50 -22.75 -11.80
N GLY A 87 -7.83 -23.14 -10.73
CA GLY A 87 -7.23 -24.46 -10.58
C GLY A 87 -7.50 -25.06 -9.21
N GLY A 88 -7.36 -26.38 -9.10
CA GLY A 88 -7.45 -27.11 -7.83
C GLY A 88 -6.18 -26.99 -7.00
N ASP A 89 -5.90 -28.02 -6.19
CA ASP A 89 -4.87 -28.03 -5.15
C ASP A 89 -3.49 -27.54 -5.64
N ARG A 90 -2.95 -28.12 -6.70
CA ARG A 90 -1.59 -27.80 -7.21
C ARG A 90 -1.64 -27.06 -8.54
N SER A 91 -1.85 -25.75 -8.47
CA SER A 91 -2.05 -24.92 -9.66
C SER A 91 -0.94 -23.90 -9.87
N THR A 92 -0.52 -23.69 -11.12
CA THR A 92 0.42 -22.64 -11.52
C THR A 92 -0.23 -21.76 -12.57
N SER A 93 -0.40 -20.48 -12.27
CA SER A 93 -1.06 -19.52 -13.18
C SER A 93 -0.20 -18.29 -13.44
N SER A 94 0.12 -18.03 -14.70
CA SER A 94 0.81 -16.81 -15.15
C SER A 94 -0.10 -15.98 -16.05
N GLY A 95 -0.22 -14.69 -15.77
CA GLY A 95 -1.04 -13.76 -16.54
C GLY A 95 -0.44 -12.36 -16.67
N GLY A 96 -0.95 -11.57 -17.61
CA GLY A 96 -0.54 -10.19 -17.86
C GLY A 96 -1.24 -9.16 -16.95
N ASP A 97 -1.38 -7.93 -17.45
CA ASP A 97 -1.73 -6.73 -16.69
C ASP A 97 -3.08 -6.74 -15.97
N ARG A 98 -3.98 -7.69 -16.22
CA ARG A 98 -5.26 -7.83 -15.48
C ARG A 98 -5.63 -9.29 -15.33
N SER A 99 -5.02 -9.94 -14.34
CA SER A 99 -5.17 -11.37 -14.14
C SER A 99 -5.87 -11.71 -12.82
N THR A 100 -6.81 -12.65 -12.88
CA THR A 100 -7.46 -13.20 -11.68
C THR A 100 -7.15 -14.69 -11.62
N SER A 101 -6.54 -15.09 -10.51
CA SER A 101 -6.15 -16.48 -10.29
C SER A 101 -6.73 -17.00 -8.98
N SER A 102 -7.34 -18.19 -9.03
CA SER A 102 -7.86 -18.87 -7.84
C SER A 102 -7.29 -20.29 -7.82
N GLY A 103 -6.67 -20.68 -6.71
CA GLY A 103 -6.02 -21.98 -6.55
C GLY A 103 -6.16 -22.52 -5.14
N GLY A 104 -6.10 -23.85 -5.00
CA GLY A 104 -6.10 -24.55 -3.71
C GLY A 104 -4.72 -24.70 -3.08
N ASP A 105 -4.56 -25.73 -2.26
CA ASP A 105 -3.36 -26.01 -1.43
C ASP A 105 -2.05 -26.18 -2.22
N ARG A 106 -1.15 -25.18 -2.12
CA ARG A 106 0.13 -25.04 -2.86
C ARG A 106 -0.03 -24.57 -4.31
N SER A 107 -0.79 -23.49 -4.48
CA SER A 107 -0.89 -22.80 -5.76
C SER A 107 0.13 -21.66 -5.89
N THR A 108 0.64 -21.45 -7.11
CA THR A 108 1.54 -20.36 -7.47
C THR A 108 0.89 -19.47 -8.52
N SER A 109 0.86 -18.16 -8.29
CA SER A 109 0.36 -17.21 -9.29
C SER A 109 1.30 -16.04 -9.50
N SER A 110 1.47 -15.65 -10.77
CA SER A 110 2.20 -14.46 -11.19
C SER A 110 1.33 -13.63 -12.13
N GLY A 111 1.23 -12.31 -11.87
CA GLY A 111 0.37 -11.40 -12.61
C GLY A 111 0.91 -9.96 -12.63
N GLY A 112 0.49 -9.16 -13.62
CA GLY A 112 0.84 -7.74 -13.77
C GLY A 112 -0.09 -6.77 -13.02
N ASP A 113 -0.16 -5.53 -13.48
CA ASP A 113 -0.77 -4.38 -12.77
C ASP A 113 -2.28 -4.48 -12.49
N ARG A 114 -2.65 -4.85 -11.25
CA ARG A 114 -4.01 -5.16 -10.73
C ARG A 114 -4.40 -6.63 -10.85
N SER A 115 -3.48 -7.53 -10.52
CA SER A 115 -3.78 -8.95 -10.38
C SER A 115 -4.36 -9.30 -9.02
N THR A 116 -5.25 -10.28 -8.98
CA THR A 116 -5.93 -10.78 -7.78
C THR A 116 -5.69 -12.27 -7.64
N SER A 117 -5.13 -12.70 -6.50
CA SER A 117 -4.85 -14.11 -6.21
C SER A 117 -5.48 -14.54 -4.89
N SER A 118 -6.05 -15.75 -4.85
CA SER A 118 -6.56 -16.38 -3.63
C SER A 118 -6.13 -17.85 -3.59
N GLY A 119 -5.40 -18.23 -2.54
CA GLY A 119 -4.94 -19.59 -2.25
C GLY A 119 -4.12 -19.62 -0.95
N ASP A 120 -4.16 -20.75 -0.22
CA ASP A 120 -3.46 -20.93 1.05
C ASP A 120 -1.94 -21.10 0.84
N GLU A 121 -1.17 -20.12 1.33
CA GLU A 121 0.29 -20.04 1.22
C GLU A 121 1.00 -21.05 2.13
N ALA A 122 1.61 -22.09 1.55
CA ALA A 122 2.58 -22.94 2.25
C ALA A 122 3.83 -23.21 1.39
N SER A 123 4.91 -22.49 1.71
CA SER A 123 6.30 -22.67 1.22
C SER A 123 6.85 -24.07 1.58
N PRO A 124 7.82 -24.67 0.84
CA PRO A 124 9.21 -24.18 0.85
C PRO A 124 10.04 -24.34 -0.45
N ASN A 125 11.05 -23.46 -0.57
CA ASN A 125 12.38 -23.64 -1.20
C ASN A 125 12.48 -24.20 -2.64
N VAL A 126 12.62 -23.30 -3.62
CA VAL A 126 13.37 -23.54 -4.86
C VAL A 126 14.32 -22.35 -5.10
N ARG A 127 15.62 -22.65 -5.29
CA ARG A 127 16.69 -21.69 -5.63
C ARG A 127 16.27 -20.82 -6.83
N PRO A 128 16.37 -19.48 -6.79
CA PRO A 128 16.09 -18.68 -7.98
C PRO A 128 17.32 -18.70 -8.91
N SER A 129 17.22 -19.46 -10.00
CA SER A 129 17.99 -19.18 -11.22
C SER A 129 17.23 -18.16 -12.05
N ALA A 130 17.97 -17.18 -12.57
CA ALA A 130 17.59 -16.16 -13.54
C ALA A 130 16.61 -15.07 -13.04
N ARG A 131 17.21 -13.91 -12.75
CA ARG A 131 16.62 -12.59 -12.59
C ARG A 131 15.72 -12.23 -13.80
N PRO A 132 14.40 -12.02 -13.64
CA PRO A 132 13.60 -11.34 -14.65
C PRO A 132 14.04 -9.88 -14.72
N GLN A 133 14.37 -9.40 -15.92
CA GLN A 133 14.57 -7.98 -16.17
C GLN A 133 13.21 -7.26 -16.05
N PRO A 134 13.14 -6.10 -15.38
CA PRO A 134 11.88 -5.37 -15.21
C PRO A 134 11.49 -4.70 -16.53
N SER A 135 10.46 -5.23 -17.19
CA SER A 135 9.66 -4.50 -18.18
C SER A 135 8.47 -3.84 -17.47
N GLY A 136 8.74 -3.09 -16.40
CA GLY A 136 7.75 -2.19 -15.80
C GLY A 136 7.87 -0.79 -16.41
N PRO A 137 6.88 0.10 -16.23
CA PRO A 137 6.95 1.50 -16.67
C PRO A 137 7.99 2.33 -15.89
N PHE A 138 8.76 1.69 -15.00
CA PHE A 138 9.73 2.30 -14.11
C PHE A 138 11.10 1.64 -14.25
N LEU A 139 12.15 2.45 -14.19
CA LEU A 139 13.54 2.02 -14.21
C LEU A 139 14.15 2.07 -12.81
N PRO A 140 15.20 1.28 -12.54
CA PRO A 140 16.01 1.48 -11.34
C PRO A 140 16.55 2.91 -11.26
N VAL A 141 16.64 3.44 -10.04
CA VAL A 141 17.13 4.81 -9.75
C VAL A 141 18.49 5.09 -10.42
N ASP A 142 19.39 4.10 -10.41
CA ASP A 142 20.73 4.22 -10.99
C ASP A 142 20.74 4.23 -12.53
N SER A 143 19.64 3.80 -13.15
CA SER A 143 19.44 3.83 -14.60
C SER A 143 18.67 5.07 -15.07
N CYS A 144 18.28 5.93 -14.13
CA CYS A 144 17.66 7.22 -14.41
C CYS A 144 18.69 8.30 -14.74
N GLY A 145 18.22 9.44 -15.24
CA GLY A 145 19.06 10.63 -15.42
C GLY A 145 19.55 11.22 -14.09
N GLU A 146 19.94 12.50 -14.13
CA GLU A 146 20.35 13.23 -12.94
C GLU A 146 19.29 13.15 -11.83
N LYS A 147 19.73 12.94 -10.58
CA LYS A 147 18.81 12.82 -9.45
C LYS A 147 18.16 14.17 -9.16
N PRO A 148 16.84 14.23 -8.94
CA PRO A 148 16.15 15.49 -8.74
C PRO A 148 16.49 16.05 -7.37
N THR A 149 16.60 17.37 -7.29
CA THR A 149 16.74 18.11 -6.03
C THR A 149 15.38 18.62 -5.57
N VAL A 150 15.16 18.61 -4.26
CA VAL A 150 13.97 19.19 -3.63
C VAL A 150 14.44 20.22 -2.63
N ASP A 151 14.01 21.48 -2.78
CA ASP A 151 14.40 22.56 -1.86
C ASP A 151 13.98 22.22 -0.43
N ASN A 152 14.91 22.41 0.52
CA ASN A 152 14.70 22.09 1.93
C ASN A 152 14.33 20.62 2.18
N GLY A 153 14.73 19.72 1.27
CA GLY A 153 14.59 18.29 1.42
C GLY A 153 15.79 17.56 0.83
N ASP A 154 15.87 16.27 1.15
CA ASP A 154 16.85 15.35 0.60
C ASP A 154 16.22 13.96 0.47
N PHE A 155 16.80 13.10 -0.33
CA PHE A 155 16.35 11.71 -0.44
C PHE A 155 17.25 10.77 0.35
N ILE A 156 16.64 9.79 1.00
CA ILE A 156 17.38 8.68 1.60
C ILE A 156 17.60 7.65 0.50
N SER A 157 18.86 7.52 0.05
CA SER A 157 19.26 6.42 -0.82
C SER A 157 19.40 5.15 0.02
N ASP A 158 18.33 4.36 0.14
CA ASP A 158 18.44 2.99 0.65
C ASP A 158 18.66 2.03 -0.53
N SER A 159 19.91 2.00 -1.01
CA SER A 159 20.37 1.21 -2.15
C SER A 159 20.11 -0.30 -2.02
N ASP A 160 19.81 -0.77 -0.80
CA ASP A 160 19.66 -2.19 -0.47
C ASP A 160 18.20 -2.64 -0.30
N ARG A 161 17.26 -1.71 -0.07
CA ARG A 161 15.84 -2.07 0.15
C ARG A 161 14.88 -1.61 -0.95
N ASN A 162 15.14 -0.50 -1.64
CA ASN A 162 14.22 0.00 -2.67
C ASN A 162 14.95 0.69 -3.84
N ARG A 163 15.58 -0.10 -4.72
CA ARG A 163 16.28 0.41 -5.93
C ARG A 163 15.39 1.05 -6.98
N MET A 164 14.08 1.04 -6.78
CA MET A 164 13.07 1.50 -7.75
C MET A 164 12.56 2.91 -7.46
N ALA A 165 12.77 3.46 -6.24
CA ALA A 165 12.26 4.77 -5.89
C ALA A 165 13.20 5.53 -4.95
N LEU A 166 13.27 6.85 -5.13
CA LEU A 166 13.87 7.77 -4.18
C LEU A 166 12.85 8.12 -3.09
N THR A 167 13.21 7.93 -1.83
CA THR A 167 12.36 8.31 -0.70
C THR A 167 12.80 9.67 -0.17
N PHE A 168 11.97 10.69 -0.34
CA PHE A 168 12.29 12.06 0.05
C PHE A 168 11.89 12.34 1.50
N LYS A 169 12.69 13.15 2.18
CA LYS A 169 12.41 13.72 3.48
C LYS A 169 12.75 15.20 3.50
N CYS A 170 11.95 15.99 4.19
CA CYS A 170 12.23 17.40 4.38
C CYS A 170 13.17 17.62 5.56
N ILE A 171 13.89 18.74 5.55
CA ILE A 171 14.64 19.20 6.72
C ILE A 171 13.69 19.43 7.91
N ASN A 172 14.24 19.45 9.11
CA ASN A 172 13.45 19.59 10.34
C ASN A 172 12.47 20.76 10.25
N TYR A 173 11.23 20.54 10.72
CA TYR A 173 10.11 21.48 10.73
C TYR A 173 9.46 21.79 9.37
N TYR A 174 10.01 21.34 8.24
CA TYR A 174 9.33 21.42 6.96
C TYR A 174 8.36 20.25 6.78
N LYS A 175 7.23 20.52 6.12
CA LYS A 175 6.22 19.50 5.85
C LYS A 175 6.33 19.00 4.41
N LEU A 176 6.48 17.70 4.25
CA LEU A 176 6.43 17.05 2.95
C LEU A 176 4.99 17.05 2.44
N VAL A 177 4.75 17.74 1.32
CA VAL A 177 3.47 17.80 0.62
C VAL A 177 3.65 17.21 -0.77
N GLY A 178 2.99 16.09 -1.03
CA GLY A 178 3.11 15.35 -2.28
C GLY A 178 3.57 13.91 -2.03
N PRO A 179 4.11 13.24 -3.07
CA PRO A 179 4.53 11.85 -2.96
C PRO A 179 5.82 11.72 -2.16
N GLU A 180 5.81 10.88 -1.12
CA GLU A 180 7.02 10.55 -0.34
C GLU A 180 8.05 9.78 -1.19
N GLN A 181 7.59 8.98 -2.14
CA GLN A 181 8.41 8.20 -3.04
C GLN A 181 8.33 8.73 -4.48
N VAL A 182 9.49 8.95 -5.07
CA VAL A 182 9.66 9.41 -6.46
C VAL A 182 10.26 8.29 -7.29
N MET A 183 9.58 7.91 -8.35
CA MET A 183 9.95 6.80 -9.24
C MET A 183 10.58 7.32 -10.52
N CYS A 184 11.52 6.57 -11.08
CA CYS A 184 12.05 6.84 -12.41
C CYS A 184 11.20 6.13 -13.46
N HIS A 185 10.67 6.84 -14.44
CA HIS A 185 9.91 6.28 -15.55
C HIS A 185 10.83 5.70 -16.64
N SER A 186 10.27 4.85 -17.50
CA SER A 186 10.97 4.23 -18.65
C SER A 186 11.53 5.22 -19.67
N ASP A 187 10.97 6.43 -19.73
CA ASP A 187 11.46 7.55 -20.54
C ASP A 187 12.62 8.32 -19.88
N LYS A 188 13.14 7.81 -18.75
CA LYS A 188 14.19 8.40 -17.92
C LYS A 188 13.78 9.72 -17.25
N THR A 189 12.48 10.00 -17.13
CA THR A 189 11.96 11.13 -16.36
C THR A 189 11.60 10.70 -14.94
N TRP A 190 11.65 11.64 -13.99
CA TRP A 190 11.19 11.41 -12.63
C TRP A 190 9.70 11.68 -12.51
N SER A 191 9.01 10.88 -11.71
CA SER A 191 7.62 11.16 -11.32
C SER A 191 7.53 12.50 -10.58
N LYS A 192 6.31 12.99 -10.36
CA LYS A 192 6.05 14.24 -9.62
C LYS A 192 6.86 14.30 -8.32
N LEU A 193 7.59 15.40 -8.12
CA LEU A 193 8.40 15.63 -6.92
C LEU A 193 7.54 16.13 -5.74
N PRO A 194 7.91 15.80 -4.50
CA PRO A 194 7.32 16.43 -3.32
C PRO A 194 7.79 17.86 -3.15
N ILE A 195 7.04 18.61 -2.35
CA ILE A 195 7.39 19.97 -1.95
C ILE A 195 7.55 19.99 -0.44
N CYS A 196 8.69 20.51 0.03
CA CYS A 196 8.89 20.80 1.44
C CYS A 196 8.36 22.19 1.74
N LYS A 197 7.14 22.27 2.29
CA LYS A 197 6.54 23.54 2.70
C LYS A 197 7.17 24.02 4.01
N ALA A 198 7.56 25.29 4.02
CA ALA A 198 8.13 25.95 5.19
C ALA A 198 7.13 26.01 6.35
N PRO A 199 7.59 25.93 7.60
CA PRO A 199 6.75 26.24 8.75
C PRO A 199 6.45 27.75 8.82
N CYS A 200 5.39 28.10 9.53
CA CYS A 200 5.15 29.47 9.92
C CYS A 200 5.99 29.84 11.16
N THR A 201 6.61 31.00 11.13
CA THR A 201 7.36 31.57 12.27
C THR A 201 6.42 32.40 13.13
N ILE A 202 6.37 32.09 14.42
CA ILE A 202 5.62 32.82 15.43
C ILE A 202 6.61 33.66 16.22
N ASP A 203 6.78 34.91 15.80
CA ASP A 203 7.72 35.83 16.44
C ASP A 203 7.09 36.51 17.66
N LYS A 204 7.90 36.71 18.70
CA LYS A 204 7.43 37.29 19.98
C LYS A 204 6.93 38.73 19.86
N ARG A 205 7.36 39.49 18.83
CA ARG A 205 7.01 40.90 18.69
C ARG A 205 5.63 41.07 18.08
N THR A 206 5.33 40.32 17.03
CA THR A 206 4.02 40.31 16.36
C THR A 206 2.98 39.62 17.25
N PHE A 207 3.33 38.49 17.85
CA PHE A 207 2.42 37.70 18.70
C PHE A 207 2.62 38.01 20.19
N TYR A 208 2.57 39.30 20.54
CA TYR A 208 2.89 39.80 21.88
C TYR A 208 1.97 39.27 22.99
N LEU A 209 0.77 38.78 22.65
CA LEU A 209 -0.18 38.18 23.59
C LEU A 209 0.25 36.78 24.08
N LEU A 210 1.08 36.08 23.29
CA LEU A 210 1.59 34.75 23.62
C LEU A 210 2.81 34.85 24.55
N ASP A 211 2.92 33.91 25.49
CA ASP A 211 4.09 33.76 26.35
C ASP A 211 5.20 32.93 25.66
N LEU A 212 5.86 33.58 24.70
CA LEU A 212 6.96 32.98 23.95
C LEU A 212 8.31 33.29 24.60
N LYS A 213 9.10 32.25 24.87
CA LYS A 213 10.50 32.39 25.34
C LYS A 213 11.48 32.67 24.20
N LYS A 214 11.18 32.13 23.02
CA LYS A 214 11.91 32.26 21.76
C LYS A 214 10.91 32.20 20.61
N ASP A 215 11.37 32.48 19.40
CA ASP A 215 10.55 32.28 18.21
C ASP A 215 10.19 30.80 18.06
N MET A 216 8.93 30.55 17.76
CA MET A 216 8.37 29.21 17.65
C MET A 216 7.96 28.94 16.21
N PHE A 217 7.90 27.67 15.83
CA PHE A 217 7.57 27.24 14.48
C PHE A 217 6.35 26.33 14.52
N VAL A 218 5.37 26.61 13.67
CA VAL A 218 4.18 25.75 13.48
C VAL A 218 4.24 25.21 12.06
N LYS A 219 4.18 23.89 11.89
CA LYS A 219 4.23 23.28 10.56
C LYS A 219 3.01 23.66 9.75
N GLU A 220 3.18 23.68 8.43
CA GLU A 220 2.11 23.96 7.49
C GLU A 220 0.88 23.04 7.70
N GLY A 221 -0.30 23.64 7.81
CA GLY A 221 -1.57 22.93 8.00
C GLY A 221 -1.73 22.30 9.38
N GLU A 222 -0.80 22.53 10.31
CA GLU A 222 -0.95 22.14 11.71
C GLU A 222 -1.49 23.30 12.55
N SER A 223 -2.07 22.96 13.69
CA SER A 223 -2.48 23.91 14.72
C SER A 223 -1.82 23.50 16.03
N GLN A 224 -1.22 24.45 16.72
CA GLN A 224 -0.56 24.23 17.99
C GLN A 224 -1.09 25.23 19.01
N THR A 225 -1.38 24.75 20.20
CA THR A 225 -1.85 25.58 21.32
C THR A 225 -0.64 26.14 22.09
N PHE A 226 -0.66 27.44 22.37
CA PHE A 226 0.38 28.18 23.10
C PHE A 226 -0.20 28.84 24.34
N LEU A 227 0.66 29.11 25.33
CA LEU A 227 0.30 29.93 26.49
C LEU A 227 0.14 31.39 26.10
N CYS A 228 -0.83 32.04 26.73
CA CYS A 228 -0.96 33.49 26.75
C CYS A 228 -0.25 34.07 27.98
N LYS A 229 0.15 35.35 27.89
CA LYS A 229 0.77 36.06 29.02
C LYS A 229 -0.22 36.34 30.15
N GLU A 230 -1.48 36.54 29.80
CA GLU A 230 -2.54 36.75 30.78
C GLU A 230 -2.95 35.44 31.45
N THR A 231 -3.41 35.56 32.68
CA THR A 231 -3.96 34.46 33.49
C THR A 231 -5.23 34.94 34.15
N ASP A 232 -6.07 34.02 34.61
CA ASP A 232 -7.24 34.40 35.39
C ASP A 232 -6.86 34.93 36.79
N TYR A 233 -7.86 35.38 37.55
CA TYR A 233 -7.70 35.86 38.93
C TYR A 233 -7.03 34.82 39.86
N TRP A 234 -7.19 33.53 39.58
CA TRP A 234 -6.65 32.41 40.34
C TRP A 234 -5.31 31.90 39.76
N LYS A 235 -4.68 32.66 38.86
CA LYS A 235 -3.43 32.32 38.15
C LYS A 235 -3.55 31.07 37.27
N LYS A 236 -4.74 30.73 36.80
CA LYS A 236 -4.95 29.67 35.80
C LYS A 236 -4.49 30.15 34.43
N PRO A 237 -3.84 29.27 33.64
CA PRO A 237 -3.26 29.66 32.37
C PRO A 237 -4.34 29.92 31.32
N PHE A 238 -4.16 31.00 30.55
CA PHE A 238 -4.86 31.15 29.28
C PHE A 238 -4.04 30.57 28.14
N VAL A 239 -4.73 30.04 27.15
CA VAL A 239 -4.14 29.40 25.98
C VAL A 239 -4.83 29.89 24.71
N ALA A 240 -4.09 29.90 23.60
CA ALA A 240 -4.61 30.24 22.29
C ALA A 240 -4.09 29.24 21.25
N ASP A 241 -4.94 28.88 20.29
CA ASP A 241 -4.52 28.07 19.16
C ASP A 241 -3.90 28.96 18.08
N VAL A 242 -2.77 28.54 17.58
CA VAL A 242 -2.08 29.15 16.46
C VAL A 242 -2.06 28.15 15.33
N ARG A 243 -2.60 28.55 14.19
CA ARG A 243 -2.71 27.73 12.99
C ARG A 243 -1.88 28.34 11.87
N CYS A 244 -1.14 27.49 11.18
CA CYS A 244 -0.35 27.84 10.01
C CYS A 244 -1.06 27.33 8.75
N LEU A 245 -1.40 28.22 7.82
CA LEU A 245 -2.01 27.87 6.54
C LEU A 245 -1.39 28.70 5.42
N ASN A 246 -0.74 28.04 4.46
CA ASN A 246 -0.09 28.68 3.30
C ASN A 246 0.92 29.76 3.69
N GLY A 247 1.61 29.59 4.82
CA GLY A 247 2.54 30.58 5.37
C GLY A 247 1.89 31.69 6.19
N ASP A 248 0.56 31.79 6.20
CA ASP A 248 -0.17 32.74 7.05
C ASP A 248 -0.45 32.15 8.43
N VAL A 249 -0.27 32.98 9.45
CA VAL A 249 -0.49 32.63 10.84
C VAL A 249 -1.81 33.23 11.31
N THR A 250 -2.72 32.37 11.75
CA THR A 250 -3.94 32.79 12.44
C THR A 250 -3.88 32.38 13.90
N THR A 251 -4.13 33.34 14.79
CA THR A 251 -4.13 33.13 16.24
C THR A 251 -5.54 33.31 16.78
N GLY A 252 -6.04 32.34 17.53
CA GLY A 252 -7.31 32.43 18.24
C GLY A 252 -7.24 33.36 19.45
N SER A 253 -8.41 33.66 20.02
CA SER A 253 -8.49 34.38 21.30
C SER A 253 -7.90 33.56 22.45
N CYS A 254 -7.26 34.24 23.40
CA CYS A 254 -6.83 33.64 24.65
C CYS A 254 -8.05 33.24 25.49
N THR A 255 -8.17 31.94 25.76
CA THR A 255 -9.23 31.37 26.58
C THR A 255 -8.64 30.58 27.73
N LEU A 256 -9.43 30.30 28.75
CA LEU A 256 -9.00 29.43 29.84
C LEU A 256 -8.57 28.06 29.30
N GLY A 257 -7.45 27.55 29.80
CA GLY A 257 -6.91 26.28 29.38
C GLY A 257 -6.07 25.64 30.47
N CYS A 258 -5.33 24.62 30.08
CA CYS A 258 -4.58 23.79 30.99
C CYS A 258 -3.17 23.52 30.47
N LYS A 259 -2.21 23.43 31.39
CA LYS A 259 -0.83 23.01 31.12
C LYS A 259 -0.65 21.53 31.46
N LEU A 260 -0.37 20.72 30.45
CA LEU A 260 -0.01 19.31 30.57
C LEU A 260 1.51 19.17 30.70
N ASP A 261 1.98 19.03 31.94
CA ASP A 261 3.40 18.88 32.25
C ASP A 261 3.90 17.48 31.87
N ALA A 262 4.89 17.41 30.98
CA ALA A 262 5.40 16.14 30.45
C ALA A 262 6.05 15.24 31.52
N ARG A 263 6.53 15.82 32.63
CA ARG A 263 7.08 15.05 33.75
C ARG A 263 5.98 14.47 34.62
N ARG A 264 4.89 15.21 34.83
CA ARG A 264 3.74 14.73 35.62
C ARG A 264 2.98 13.63 34.88
N TYR A 265 2.83 13.77 33.57
CA TYR A 265 2.12 12.83 32.70
C TYR A 265 3.10 11.97 31.88
N TYR A 266 4.10 11.39 32.56
CA TYR A 266 5.22 10.70 31.92
C TYR A 266 4.84 9.48 31.06
N TRP A 267 3.65 8.91 31.27
CA TRP A 267 3.09 7.77 30.52
C TRP A 267 2.52 8.17 29.16
N LEU A 268 2.24 9.46 28.94
CA LEU A 268 1.83 10.00 27.65
C LEU A 268 3.05 10.22 26.76
N ASP A 269 2.86 10.09 25.45
CA ASP A 269 3.89 10.33 24.45
C ASP A 269 4.08 11.82 24.18
N LEU A 270 4.61 12.52 25.19
CA LEU A 270 4.88 13.96 25.17
C LEU A 270 6.39 14.19 25.09
N THR A 271 6.82 14.91 24.06
CA THR A 271 8.23 15.33 23.90
C THR A 271 8.54 16.60 24.69
N GLN A 272 7.51 17.40 25.00
CA GLN A 272 7.58 18.64 25.77
C GLN A 272 6.23 18.92 26.44
N ASP A 273 6.19 19.95 27.30
CA ASP A 273 4.94 20.43 27.89
C ASP A 273 3.94 20.79 26.79
N MET A 274 2.70 20.36 26.95
CA MET A 274 1.61 20.68 26.04
C MET A 274 0.56 21.56 26.71
N PHE A 275 -0.20 22.28 25.89
CA PHE A 275 -1.26 23.17 26.35
C PHE A 275 -2.57 22.75 25.71
N LEU A 276 -3.63 22.70 26.51
CA LEU A 276 -4.94 22.23 26.10
C LEU A 276 -5.96 23.34 26.33
N LYS A 277 -6.84 23.56 25.36
CA LYS A 277 -8.09 24.30 25.57
C LYS A 277 -9.02 23.51 26.50
N ASP A 278 -10.06 24.18 26.99
CA ASP A 278 -11.13 23.61 27.83
C ASP A 278 -11.99 22.58 27.07
N GLU A 279 -11.35 21.49 26.64
CA GLU A 279 -11.91 20.43 25.82
C GLU A 279 -11.29 19.07 26.18
N ARG A 280 -11.92 18.00 25.68
CA ARG A 280 -11.38 16.64 25.77
C ARG A 280 -10.41 16.40 24.63
N GLN A 281 -9.21 15.94 24.94
CA GLN A 281 -8.26 15.43 23.95
C GLN A 281 -7.91 13.97 24.21
N THR A 282 -7.67 13.24 23.11
CA THR A 282 -7.17 11.87 23.14
C THR A 282 -5.71 11.90 22.73
N LEU A 283 -4.82 11.48 23.62
CA LEU A 283 -3.38 11.53 23.45
C LEU A 283 -2.79 10.13 23.43
N ASN A 284 -1.73 9.93 22.64
CA ASN A 284 -1.04 8.65 22.58
C ASN A 284 -0.27 8.39 23.88
N CYS A 285 -0.23 7.13 24.29
CA CYS A 285 0.62 6.66 25.37
C CYS A 285 1.95 6.13 24.84
N LYS A 286 3.00 6.21 25.66
CA LYS A 286 4.30 5.61 25.34
C LYS A 286 4.24 4.09 25.28
N GLN A 287 3.38 3.50 26.12
CA GLN A 287 3.19 2.06 26.17
C GLN A 287 2.29 1.58 25.03
N LYS A 288 2.59 0.38 24.53
CA LYS A 288 1.78 -0.38 23.59
C LYS A 288 1.17 -1.59 24.29
N ASP A 289 0.11 -2.16 23.73
CA ASP A 289 -0.43 -3.43 24.24
C ASP A 289 0.55 -4.60 24.00
N TYR A 290 0.18 -5.80 24.47
CA TYR A 290 0.98 -7.03 24.29
C TYR A 290 1.25 -7.38 22.82
N TRP A 291 0.44 -6.87 21.89
CA TRP A 291 0.52 -7.12 20.46
C TRP A 291 1.18 -5.95 19.69
N GLY A 292 1.71 -4.95 20.41
CA GLY A 292 2.34 -3.78 19.80
C GLY A 292 1.36 -2.73 19.25
N ARG A 293 0.07 -2.80 19.59
CA ARG A 293 -0.94 -1.80 19.21
C ARG A 293 -0.81 -0.53 20.07
N PRO A 294 -1.03 0.66 19.50
CA PRO A 294 -0.95 1.92 20.24
C PRO A 294 -2.06 2.01 21.28
N LEU A 295 -1.71 2.49 22.47
CA LEU A 295 -2.66 2.84 23.51
C LEU A 295 -2.86 4.36 23.54
N VAL A 296 -4.03 4.78 23.99
CA VAL A 296 -4.39 6.19 24.12
C VAL A 296 -4.89 6.49 25.53
N ALA A 297 -4.87 7.75 25.91
CA ALA A 297 -5.50 8.26 27.12
C ALA A 297 -6.30 9.52 26.80
N ASN A 298 -7.44 9.66 27.47
CA ASN A 298 -8.23 10.87 27.45
C ASN A 298 -7.71 11.82 28.52
N VAL A 299 -7.43 13.04 28.10
CA VAL A 299 -7.14 14.16 28.97
C VAL A 299 -8.24 15.20 28.80
N GLN A 300 -8.89 15.57 29.89
CA GLN A 300 -9.90 16.62 29.91
C GLN A 300 -9.32 17.83 30.63
N CYS A 301 -9.29 18.96 29.94
CA CYS A 301 -9.20 20.25 30.60
C CYS A 301 -10.63 20.72 30.88
N GLN A 302 -10.91 21.10 32.13
CA GLN A 302 -12.17 21.73 32.50
C GLN A 302 -11.95 22.86 33.48
N ASN A 303 -12.28 24.10 33.08
CA ASN A 303 -12.12 25.30 33.90
C ASN A 303 -10.70 25.44 34.47
N GLY A 304 -9.68 25.11 33.67
CA GLY A 304 -8.26 25.13 34.05
C GLY A 304 -7.79 23.98 34.94
N TYR A 305 -8.64 22.97 35.19
CA TYR A 305 -8.25 21.74 35.87
C TYR A 305 -8.05 20.59 34.87
N LEU A 306 -6.97 19.84 35.06
CA LEU A 306 -6.69 18.64 34.26
C LEU A 306 -7.16 17.39 34.98
N THR A 307 -7.86 16.55 34.23
CA THR A 307 -8.11 15.17 34.60
C THR A 307 -7.67 14.27 33.46
N SER A 308 -7.18 13.08 33.79
CA SER A 308 -6.76 12.09 32.81
C SER A 308 -7.15 10.69 33.27
N ASN A 309 -7.49 9.82 32.33
CA ASN A 309 -7.58 8.39 32.60
C ASN A 309 -6.24 7.67 32.37
N SER A 310 -6.19 6.41 32.77
CA SER A 310 -5.10 5.51 32.39
C SER A 310 -5.17 5.17 30.90
N CYS A 311 -4.03 4.74 30.35
CA CYS A 311 -3.93 4.28 28.97
C CYS A 311 -4.88 3.09 28.72
N TYR A 312 -5.61 3.16 27.61
CA TYR A 312 -6.57 2.15 27.16
C TYR A 312 -6.46 1.97 25.64
N GLN A 313 -6.99 0.86 25.14
CA GLN A 313 -7.02 0.59 23.70
C GLN A 313 -8.19 1.35 23.07
N LEU A 314 -7.91 2.10 22.00
CA LEU A 314 -8.97 2.75 21.23
C LEU A 314 -9.77 1.65 20.49
N ASN A 315 -11.07 1.55 20.78
CA ASN A 315 -11.99 0.62 20.12
C ASN A 315 -12.28 1.04 18.67
#